data_AF-A0A952VDS8-F1
#
_entry.id   AF-A0A952VDS8-F1
#
_cell.length_a   1.000
_cell.length_b   1.000
_cell.length_c   1.000
_cell.angle_alpha   90.00
_cell.angle_beta   90.00
_cell.angle_gamma   90.00
#
_symmetry.space_group_name_H-M   'P 1'
#
loop_
_entity.id
_entity.type
_entity.pdbx_description
1 polymer ?
#
loop_
_entity_poly.entity_id
_entity_poly.type
_entity_poly.pdbx_seq_one_letter_code
_entity_poly.pdbx_strand_id
1 'polypeptide(L)'
;MRSILSILALLLAFQIGVYAQSSCSCGLGNGGCSASQSCPSGYVAFCTCSASGCSSQCNKQDGDPPEGGGEGRPIGIAIDVLRNIVRSSPAPTLGRALSRAFDKKITFSPTSAKFSVDAKILDSFTSHWELLSYLSTNGKLTINGRNLEFWEGLKNTLLNGGAFKICTGNASAQMILNEINFLSGRHYKIVGGNVGSRMSGTVEGNSLNDLIANLSSTRAVMISEN
;
A
#
# COMPACT_ATOMS: atom_id res chain seq x y z
N MET A 1 -16.80 -56.13 -5.06
CA MET A 1 -17.13 -54.75 -4.61
C MET A 1 -16.07 -54.25 -3.63
N ARG A 2 -14.84 -53.95 -4.09
CA ARG A 2 -13.76 -53.41 -3.22
C ARG A 2 -12.86 -52.36 -3.88
N SER A 3 -13.12 -51.96 -5.14
CA SER A 3 -12.22 -51.06 -5.89
C SER A 3 -12.80 -49.68 -6.23
N ILE A 4 -13.96 -49.31 -5.68
CA ILE A 4 -14.58 -48.00 -5.98
C ILE A 4 -14.29 -46.96 -4.87
N LEU A 5 -13.90 -47.38 -3.66
CA LEU A 5 -13.67 -46.44 -2.55
C LEU A 5 -12.36 -45.65 -2.63
N SER A 6 -11.36 -46.07 -3.42
CA SER A 6 -10.06 -45.39 -3.46
C SER A 6 -10.01 -44.19 -4.42
N ILE A 7 -10.95 -44.05 -5.35
CA ILE A 7 -10.97 -42.93 -6.30
C ILE A 7 -11.68 -41.70 -5.69
N LEU A 8 -12.65 -41.91 -4.79
CA LEU A 8 -13.35 -40.81 -4.13
C LEU A 8 -12.46 -40.05 -3.12
N ALA A 9 -11.49 -40.73 -2.49
CA ALA A 9 -10.56 -40.10 -1.56
C ALA A 9 -9.50 -39.23 -2.26
N LEU A 10 -9.15 -39.52 -3.52
CA LEU A 10 -8.20 -38.72 -4.30
C LEU A 10 -8.84 -37.45 -4.91
N LEU A 11 -10.16 -37.46 -5.13
CA LEU A 11 -10.91 -36.28 -5.60
C LEU A 11 -11.19 -35.27 -4.47
N LEU A 12 -11.24 -35.71 -3.21
CA LEU A 12 -11.38 -34.83 -2.04
C LEU A 12 -10.08 -34.14 -1.63
N ALA A 13 -8.92 -34.64 -2.07
CA ALA A 13 -7.62 -34.01 -1.83
C ALA A 13 -7.31 -32.83 -2.80
N PHE A 14 -8.12 -32.63 -3.85
CA PHE A 14 -7.96 -31.51 -4.79
C PHE A 14 -8.91 -30.33 -4.52
N GLN A 15 -9.62 -30.34 -3.40
CA GLN A 15 -10.42 -29.22 -2.89
C GLN A 15 -9.67 -28.47 -1.78
N ILE A 16 -8.33 -28.54 -1.73
CA ILE A 16 -7.54 -27.62 -0.91
C ILE A 16 -7.81 -26.23 -1.49
N GLY A 17 -8.58 -25.45 -0.72
CA GLY A 17 -9.23 -24.24 -1.19
C GLY A 17 -8.33 -23.42 -2.08
N VAL A 18 -8.87 -23.04 -3.24
CA VAL A 18 -8.42 -21.88 -4.02
C VAL A 18 -8.70 -20.65 -3.16
N TYR A 19 -7.97 -20.51 -2.06
CA TYR A 19 -7.86 -19.26 -1.33
C TYR A 19 -7.17 -18.31 -2.29
N ALA A 20 -7.86 -17.23 -2.68
CA ALA A 20 -7.37 -16.26 -3.64
C ALA A 20 -6.04 -15.65 -3.16
N GLN A 21 -4.93 -16.28 -3.54
CA GLN A 21 -3.58 -15.77 -3.33
C GLN A 21 -3.36 -14.63 -4.31
N SER A 22 -2.86 -13.50 -3.83
CA SER A 22 -2.44 -12.42 -4.72
C SER A 22 -1.07 -12.79 -5.28
N SER A 23 -1.02 -13.42 -6.46
CA SER A 23 0.23 -13.57 -7.20
C SER A 23 0.45 -12.34 -8.06
N CYS A 24 1.63 -11.76 -7.92
CA CYS A 24 2.08 -10.60 -8.65
C CYS A 24 3.32 -10.96 -9.43
N SER A 25 3.38 -10.60 -10.70
CA SER A 25 4.60 -10.66 -11.48
C SER A 25 4.75 -9.38 -12.30
N CYS A 26 5.90 -8.73 -12.16
CA CYS A 26 6.35 -7.70 -13.07
C CYS A 26 7.60 -8.19 -13.77
N GLY A 27 7.77 -7.77 -15.02
CA GLY A 27 9.01 -7.96 -15.77
C GLY A 27 9.17 -6.84 -16.77
N LEU A 28 10.40 -6.37 -16.93
CA LEU A 28 10.76 -5.59 -18.11
C LEU A 28 11.01 -6.60 -19.25
N GLY A 29 10.30 -6.44 -20.36
CA GLY A 29 10.48 -7.29 -21.54
C GLY A 29 11.94 -7.35 -21.99
N ASN A 30 12.34 -8.48 -22.60
CA ASN A 30 13.71 -8.84 -23.02
C ASN A 30 14.69 -9.18 -21.88
N GLY A 31 14.25 -9.98 -20.90
CA GLY A 31 15.17 -10.77 -20.06
C GLY A 31 16.03 -10.00 -19.05
N GLY A 32 15.77 -8.72 -18.83
CA GLY A 32 16.62 -7.89 -17.96
C GLY A 32 16.28 -7.97 -16.47
N CYS A 33 15.00 -8.09 -16.11
CA CYS A 33 14.58 -8.04 -14.70
C CYS A 33 13.11 -8.44 -14.53
N SER A 34 12.81 -9.40 -13.64
CA SER A 34 11.45 -9.78 -13.23
C SER A 34 11.35 -9.94 -11.72
N ALA A 35 10.26 -9.44 -11.12
CA ALA A 35 9.95 -9.72 -9.73
C ALA A 35 8.57 -10.40 -9.66
N SER A 36 8.48 -11.49 -8.90
CA SER A 36 7.23 -12.20 -8.69
C SER A 36 7.04 -12.53 -7.22
N GLN A 37 5.85 -12.30 -6.70
CA GLN A 37 5.50 -12.53 -5.31
C GLN A 37 4.07 -13.06 -5.21
N SER A 38 3.91 -14.20 -4.54
CA SER A 38 2.61 -14.67 -4.07
C SER A 38 2.42 -14.23 -2.62
N CYS A 39 1.26 -13.64 -2.31
CA CYS A 39 0.94 -13.24 -0.94
C CYS A 39 -0.19 -14.07 -0.33
N PRO A 40 -0.16 -14.25 1.00
CA PRO A 40 -1.28 -14.81 1.76
C PRO A 40 -2.56 -14.00 1.56
N SER A 41 -3.70 -14.59 1.90
CA SER A 41 -4.98 -13.85 1.91
C SER A 41 -4.90 -12.63 2.84
N GLY A 42 -5.52 -11.51 2.45
CA GLY A 42 -5.46 -10.25 3.20
C GLY A 42 -4.18 -9.43 2.97
N TYR A 43 -3.43 -9.71 1.91
CA TYR A 43 -2.24 -8.95 1.51
C TYR A 43 -2.42 -8.36 0.10
N VAL A 44 -1.80 -7.21 -0.14
CA VAL A 44 -1.62 -6.64 -1.48
C VAL A 44 -0.20 -6.90 -1.94
N ALA A 45 -0.06 -7.40 -3.15
CA ALA A 45 1.23 -7.61 -3.76
C ALA A 45 1.61 -6.40 -4.64
N PHE A 46 2.72 -5.75 -4.33
CA PHE A 46 3.30 -4.72 -5.19
C PHE A 46 4.37 -5.34 -6.04
N CYS A 47 4.39 -4.95 -7.31
CA CYS A 47 5.46 -5.31 -8.23
C CYS A 47 5.87 -4.07 -9.03
N THR A 48 7.11 -3.64 -8.85
CA THR A 48 7.67 -2.53 -9.60
C THR A 48 8.81 -3.00 -10.46
N CYS A 49 8.90 -2.43 -11.65
CA CYS A 49 9.96 -2.65 -12.61
C CYS A 49 10.42 -1.27 -13.10
N SER A 50 11.66 -0.93 -12.80
CA SER A 50 12.30 0.33 -13.21
C SER A 50 13.60 0.03 -13.95
N ALA A 51 14.17 1.05 -14.61
CA ALA A 51 15.50 0.93 -15.24
C ALA A 51 16.59 0.48 -14.23
N SER A 52 16.41 0.76 -12.94
CA SER A 52 17.33 0.39 -11.86
C SER A 52 17.07 -0.99 -11.24
N GLY A 53 16.01 -1.70 -11.64
CA GLY A 53 15.68 -3.04 -11.12
C GLY A 53 14.20 -3.23 -10.79
N CYS A 54 13.90 -4.43 -10.27
CA CYS A 54 12.54 -4.89 -10.00
C CYS A 54 12.41 -5.26 -8.53
N SER A 55 11.26 -4.95 -7.96
CA SER A 55 10.91 -5.36 -6.62
C SER A 55 9.51 -5.94 -6.60
N SER A 56 9.31 -7.00 -5.81
CA SER A 56 7.98 -7.54 -5.55
C SER A 56 7.81 -7.81 -4.07
N GLN A 57 6.64 -7.50 -3.51
CA GLN A 57 6.43 -7.66 -2.08
C GLN A 57 4.96 -7.77 -1.68
N CYS A 58 4.74 -8.39 -0.53
CA CYS A 58 3.44 -8.45 0.12
C CYS A 58 3.31 -7.39 1.19
N ASN A 59 2.23 -6.63 1.14
CA ASN A 59 1.86 -5.70 2.17
C ASN A 59 0.63 -6.25 2.91
N LYS A 60 0.77 -6.56 4.21
CA LYS A 60 -0.33 -7.05 5.03
C LYS A 60 -1.36 -5.94 5.19
N GLN A 61 -2.61 -6.20 4.80
CA GLN A 61 -3.72 -5.29 5.05
C GLN A 61 -4.28 -5.49 6.47
N ASP A 62 -4.27 -6.72 7.00
CA ASP A 62 -4.75 -7.07 8.35
C ASP A 62 -3.65 -7.01 9.43
N GLY A 63 -2.85 -5.95 9.45
CA GLY A 63 -2.20 -5.61 10.71
C GLY A 63 -3.23 -4.86 11.51
N ASP A 64 -3.88 -5.50 12.52
CA ASP A 64 -4.92 -4.91 13.39
C ASP A 64 -4.93 -3.39 13.24
N PRO A 65 -5.84 -2.81 12.44
CA PRO A 65 -5.87 -1.37 12.27
C PRO A 65 -5.94 -0.82 13.69
N PRO A 66 -4.99 0.02 14.12
CA PRO A 66 -4.92 0.46 15.51
C PRO A 66 -6.31 0.96 15.91
N GLU A 67 -7.00 0.24 16.81
CA GLU A 67 -8.44 0.36 17.11
C GLU A 67 -9.09 1.62 16.53
N GLY A 68 -9.86 1.48 15.44
CA GLY A 68 -10.61 2.59 14.82
C GLY A 68 -10.33 2.90 13.35
N GLY A 69 -9.44 2.16 12.67
CA GLY A 69 -9.30 2.21 11.21
C GLY A 69 -10.31 1.26 10.54
N GLY A 70 -11.40 1.82 9.99
CA GLY A 70 -12.39 1.03 9.26
C GLY A 70 -11.98 0.81 7.80
N GLU A 71 -12.16 -0.41 7.29
CA GLU A 71 -12.11 -0.69 5.86
C GLU A 71 -13.03 0.31 5.13
N GLY A 72 -12.51 1.02 4.13
CA GLY A 72 -13.30 1.91 3.27
C GLY A 72 -13.19 3.41 3.55
N ARG A 73 -12.33 3.87 4.47
CA ARG A 73 -12.06 5.31 4.58
C ARG A 73 -11.09 5.77 3.48
N PRO A 74 -11.38 6.89 2.78
CA PRO A 74 -10.43 7.48 1.84
C PRO A 74 -9.18 7.93 2.60
N ILE A 75 -8.02 7.41 2.21
CA ILE A 75 -6.74 7.89 2.72
C ILE A 75 -6.26 8.96 1.78
N GLY A 76 -6.52 10.20 2.17
CA GLY A 76 -5.97 11.38 1.57
C GLY A 76 -5.83 12.39 2.70
N ILE A 77 -4.85 12.18 3.57
CA ILE A 77 -4.71 12.98 4.78
C ILE A 77 -4.09 14.32 4.40
N ALA A 78 -4.91 15.38 4.40
CA ALA A 78 -4.40 16.73 4.21
C ALA A 78 -3.24 16.99 5.18
N ILE A 79 -2.20 17.66 4.70
CA ILE A 79 -0.99 17.90 5.49
C ILE A 79 -1.30 18.62 6.82
N ASP A 80 -2.32 19.47 6.86
CA ASP A 80 -2.79 20.12 8.09
C ASP A 80 -3.24 19.14 9.18
N VAL A 81 -3.92 18.06 8.78
CA VAL A 81 -4.33 17.00 9.71
C VAL A 81 -3.10 16.29 10.26
N LEU A 82 -2.10 16.02 9.42
CA LEU A 82 -0.83 15.43 9.85
C LEU A 82 -0.06 16.36 10.80
N ARG A 83 0.00 17.66 10.51
CA ARG A 83 0.63 18.64 11.39
C ARG A 83 -0.04 18.63 12.77
N ASN A 84 -1.37 18.60 12.83
CA ASN A 84 -2.11 18.52 14.09
C ASN A 84 -1.84 17.20 14.85
N ILE A 85 -1.74 16.08 14.14
CA ILE A 85 -1.36 14.79 14.73
C ILE A 85 0.04 14.87 15.35
N VAL A 86 1.03 15.41 14.61
CA VAL A 86 2.41 15.52 15.10
C VAL A 86 2.51 16.45 16.30
N ARG A 87 1.79 17.59 16.30
CA ARG A 87 1.75 18.53 17.44
C ARG A 87 1.16 17.92 18.70
N SER A 88 0.10 17.13 18.54
CA SER A 88 -0.66 16.56 19.66
C SER A 88 -0.12 15.22 20.17
N SER A 89 0.78 14.58 19.43
CA SER A 89 1.28 13.24 19.75
C SER A 89 2.71 13.28 20.29
N PRO A 90 2.96 12.91 21.56
CA PRO A 90 4.32 12.78 22.06
C PRO A 90 5.08 11.66 21.33
N ALA A 91 6.40 11.77 21.27
CA ALA A 91 7.28 10.88 20.50
C ALA A 91 7.00 9.37 20.66
N PRO A 92 6.76 8.83 21.87
CA PRO A 92 6.47 7.39 22.06
C PRO A 92 5.16 6.93 21.40
N THR A 93 4.22 7.84 21.17
CA THR A 93 2.90 7.55 20.59
C THR A 93 2.76 7.99 19.13
N LEU A 94 3.72 8.76 18.61
CA LEU A 94 3.66 9.33 17.27
C LEU A 94 3.53 8.25 16.19
N GLY A 95 4.28 7.15 16.28
CA GLY A 95 4.16 6.04 15.33
C GLY A 95 2.74 5.45 15.27
N ARG A 96 2.07 5.31 16.42
CA ARG A 96 0.68 4.84 16.50
C ARG A 96 -0.29 5.85 15.89
N ALA A 97 -0.09 7.14 16.16
CA ALA A 97 -0.94 8.19 15.63
C ALA A 97 -0.84 8.28 14.10
N LEU A 98 0.38 8.23 13.56
CA LEU A 98 0.62 8.15 12.11
C LEU A 98 0.07 6.85 11.53
N SER A 99 0.18 5.72 12.25
CA SER A 99 -0.38 4.45 11.78
C SER A 99 -1.88 4.53 11.54
N ARG A 100 -2.61 5.16 12.46
CA ARG A 100 -4.05 5.44 12.32
C ARG A 100 -4.34 6.37 11.15
N ALA A 101 -3.51 7.38 10.97
CA ALA A 101 -3.70 8.39 9.94
C ALA A 101 -3.56 7.76 8.55
N PHE A 102 -2.47 7.03 8.33
CA PHE A 102 -2.11 6.46 7.03
C PHE A 102 -2.68 5.07 6.75
N ASP A 103 -3.36 4.44 7.72
CA ASP A 103 -3.76 3.03 7.67
C ASP A 103 -2.57 2.11 7.30
N LYS A 104 -1.46 2.35 7.98
CA LYS A 104 -0.19 1.64 7.79
C LYS A 104 0.35 1.26 9.17
N LYS A 105 1.05 0.15 9.30
CA LYS A 105 1.83 -0.14 10.50
C LYS A 105 3.09 0.71 10.51
N ILE A 106 3.05 1.86 11.16
CA ILE A 106 4.17 2.78 11.29
C ILE A 106 4.81 2.65 12.67
N THR A 107 6.11 2.34 12.69
CA THR A 107 6.90 2.37 13.91
C THR A 107 7.90 3.51 13.82
N PHE A 108 7.98 4.33 14.87
CA PHE A 108 8.98 5.38 14.98
C PHE A 108 9.66 5.29 16.33
N SER A 109 10.99 5.30 16.33
CA SER A 109 11.82 5.34 17.53
C SER A 109 12.82 6.49 17.38
N PRO A 110 12.63 7.61 18.10
CA PRO A 110 13.48 8.78 17.94
C PRO A 110 14.90 8.50 18.41
N THR A 111 15.88 9.16 17.79
CA THR A 111 17.29 9.10 18.24
C THR A 111 17.49 9.76 19.61
N SER A 112 16.64 10.73 19.96
CA SER A 112 16.69 11.48 21.23
C SER A 112 15.42 11.27 22.05
N ALA A 113 15.58 11.08 23.37
CA ALA A 113 14.46 11.03 24.30
C ALA A 113 13.68 12.35 24.40
N LYS A 114 14.30 13.48 24.03
CA LYS A 114 13.66 14.81 23.99
C LYS A 114 13.14 15.18 22.60
N PHE A 115 12.96 14.19 21.73
CA PHE A 115 12.50 14.44 20.37
C PHE A 115 11.16 15.19 20.37
N SER A 116 11.15 16.30 19.64
CA SER A 116 9.97 17.07 19.27
C SER A 116 10.22 17.66 17.88
N VAL A 117 9.14 17.88 17.14
CA VAL A 117 9.23 18.55 15.83
C VAL A 117 9.02 20.03 16.08
N ASP A 118 9.99 20.85 15.67
CA ASP A 118 9.86 22.31 15.73
C ASP A 118 8.63 22.77 14.91
N ALA A 119 7.84 23.67 15.48
CA ALA A 119 6.59 24.10 14.85
C ALA A 119 6.80 24.77 13.49
N LYS A 120 7.87 25.57 13.34
CA LYS A 120 8.17 26.24 12.06
C LYS A 120 8.60 25.23 11.01
N ILE A 121 9.39 24.22 11.40
CA ILE A 121 9.74 23.12 10.50
C ILE A 121 8.47 22.38 10.07
N LEU A 122 7.61 22.02 11.01
CA LEU A 122 6.37 21.29 10.73
C LEU A 122 5.42 22.07 9.81
N ASP A 123 5.33 23.40 9.97
CA ASP A 123 4.52 24.28 9.13
C ASP A 123 5.09 24.43 7.71
N SER A 124 6.39 24.22 7.54
CA SER A 124 7.02 24.25 6.21
C SER A 124 6.71 23.03 5.35
N PHE A 125 6.25 21.92 5.95
CA PHE A 125 6.00 20.70 5.19
C PHE A 125 4.81 20.86 4.26
N THR A 126 5.00 20.65 2.97
CA THR A 126 3.97 20.70 1.92
C THR A 126 3.34 19.35 1.64
N SER A 127 4.02 18.26 2.03
CA SER A 127 3.55 16.90 1.81
C SER A 127 3.86 15.99 3.00
N HIS A 128 3.14 14.88 3.07
CA HIS A 128 3.41 13.87 4.09
C HIS A 128 4.79 13.21 3.92
N TRP A 129 5.33 13.20 2.70
CA TRP A 129 6.66 12.66 2.42
C TRP A 129 7.78 13.45 3.10
N GLU A 130 7.66 14.78 3.18
CA GLU A 130 8.63 15.62 3.88
C GLU A 130 8.61 15.34 5.39
N LEU A 131 7.43 15.13 5.96
CA LEU A 131 7.28 14.69 7.35
C LEU A 131 7.95 13.32 7.57
N LEU A 132 7.65 12.32 6.72
CA LEU A 132 8.24 10.98 6.86
C LEU A 132 9.76 11.04 6.70
N SER A 133 10.27 11.82 5.75
CA SER A 133 11.71 12.05 5.54
C SER A 133 12.36 12.66 6.77
N TYR A 134 11.78 13.73 7.31
CA TYR A 134 12.25 14.35 8.55
C TYR A 134 12.29 13.35 9.72
N LEU A 135 11.24 12.55 9.90
CA LEU A 135 11.21 11.53 10.95
C LEU A 135 12.30 10.47 10.73
N SER A 136 12.55 10.05 9.50
CA SER A 136 13.59 9.06 9.18
C SER A 136 15.01 9.57 9.46
N THR A 137 15.26 10.88 9.33
CA THR A 137 16.55 11.49 9.69
C THR A 137 16.73 11.60 11.22
N ASN A 138 15.63 11.70 11.97
CA ASN A 138 15.64 11.93 13.42
C ASN A 138 15.33 10.68 14.25
N GLY A 139 15.29 9.49 13.64
CA GLY A 139 15.05 8.23 14.32
C GLY A 139 14.87 7.06 13.38
N LYS A 140 14.60 5.88 13.95
CA LYS A 140 14.27 4.68 13.19
C LYS A 140 12.79 4.70 12.83
N LEU A 141 12.50 5.02 11.57
CA LEU A 141 11.16 4.96 10.98
C LEU A 141 11.01 3.68 10.16
N THR A 142 9.93 2.92 10.39
CA THR A 142 9.49 1.87 9.45
C THR A 142 8.01 1.98 9.16
N ILE A 143 7.63 1.67 7.91
CA ILE A 143 6.26 1.62 7.42
C ILE A 143 6.05 0.19 6.90
N ASN A 144 5.12 -0.52 7.52
CA ASN A 144 4.89 -1.96 7.33
C ASN A 144 6.18 -2.79 7.44
N GLY A 145 7.07 -2.41 8.35
CA GLY A 145 8.33 -3.11 8.61
C GLY A 145 9.43 -2.84 7.57
N ARG A 146 9.29 -1.82 6.72
CA ARG A 146 10.31 -1.38 5.75
C ARG A 146 10.77 0.05 6.05
N ASN A 147 12.03 0.36 5.74
CA ASN A 147 12.57 1.72 5.90
C ASN A 147 11.96 2.69 4.88
N LEU A 148 12.21 3.99 5.06
CA LEU A 148 11.64 5.01 4.16
C LEU A 148 12.18 4.92 2.73
N GLU A 149 13.48 4.64 2.57
CA GLU A 149 14.15 4.49 1.26
C GLU A 149 13.42 3.51 0.35
N PHE A 150 12.97 2.38 0.90
CA PHE A 150 12.15 1.41 0.16
C PHE A 150 10.88 2.05 -0.42
N TRP A 151 10.14 2.81 0.40
CA TRP A 151 8.89 3.46 -0.01
C TRP A 151 9.13 4.64 -0.96
N GLU A 152 10.23 5.37 -0.79
CA GLU A 152 10.66 6.40 -1.73
C GLU A 152 11.00 5.82 -3.10
N GLY A 153 11.60 4.63 -3.16
CA GLY A 153 11.81 3.90 -4.43
C GLY A 153 10.50 3.60 -5.17
N LEU A 154 9.46 3.15 -4.44
CA LEU A 154 8.13 2.93 -5.02
C LEU A 154 7.50 4.24 -5.51
N LYS A 155 7.54 5.29 -4.69
CA LYS A 155 7.06 6.64 -5.05
C LYS A 155 7.74 7.14 -6.32
N ASN A 156 9.08 7.09 -6.37
CA ASN A 156 9.84 7.59 -7.51
C ASN A 156 9.53 6.82 -8.79
N THR A 157 9.37 5.49 -8.70
CA THR A 157 8.93 4.67 -9.84
C THR A 157 7.54 5.08 -10.32
N LEU A 158 6.61 5.34 -9.39
CA LEU A 158 5.25 5.76 -9.71
C LEU A 158 5.18 7.16 -10.34
N LEU A 159 5.96 8.11 -9.83
CA LEU A 159 5.89 9.53 -10.21
C LEU A 159 6.73 9.88 -11.44
N ASN A 160 7.91 9.25 -11.62
CA ASN A 160 8.82 9.58 -12.72
C ASN A 160 8.54 8.77 -14.00
N GLY A 161 7.54 7.90 -13.96
CA GLY A 161 7.24 6.97 -15.04
C GLY A 161 8.06 5.69 -14.96
N GLY A 162 7.39 4.57 -15.22
CA GLY A 162 7.95 3.23 -15.10
C GLY A 162 6.83 2.19 -15.01
N ALA A 163 7.12 0.94 -15.36
CA ALA A 163 6.13 -0.11 -15.28
C ALA A 163 5.78 -0.39 -13.82
N PHE A 164 4.61 0.09 -13.40
CA PHE A 164 4.10 -0.07 -12.04
C PHE A 164 2.90 -1.01 -12.06
N LYS A 165 2.96 -2.09 -11.27
CA LYS A 165 1.88 -3.08 -11.17
C LYS A 165 1.48 -3.27 -9.71
N ILE A 166 0.18 -3.15 -9.45
CA ILE A 166 -0.45 -3.48 -8.18
C ILE A 166 -1.28 -4.74 -8.41
N CYS A 167 -0.84 -5.87 -7.87
CA CYS A 167 -1.59 -7.12 -7.95
C CYS A 167 -2.29 -7.36 -6.62
N THR A 168 -3.57 -7.62 -6.71
CA THR A 168 -4.41 -7.80 -5.53
C THR A 168 -5.08 -9.16 -5.57
N GLY A 169 -5.12 -9.80 -4.41
CA GLY A 169 -5.87 -11.03 -4.17
C GLY A 169 -6.97 -10.63 -3.22
N ASN A 170 -8.16 -10.36 -3.78
CA ASN A 170 -9.33 -9.93 -3.01
C ASN A 170 -9.18 -8.56 -2.28
N ALA A 171 -8.75 -7.51 -2.98
CA ALA A 171 -8.75 -6.13 -2.45
C ALA A 171 -9.90 -5.30 -3.05
N SER A 172 -10.38 -4.31 -2.29
CA SER A 172 -11.36 -3.34 -2.77
C SER A 172 -10.70 -2.23 -3.59
N ALA A 173 -11.49 -1.55 -4.43
CA ALA A 173 -11.01 -0.38 -5.18
C ALA A 173 -10.47 0.72 -4.24
N GLN A 174 -11.12 0.91 -3.09
CA GLN A 174 -10.68 1.89 -2.09
C GLN A 174 -9.31 1.57 -1.52
N MET A 175 -9.03 0.30 -1.25
CA MET A 175 -7.73 -0.12 -0.72
C MET A 175 -6.60 0.17 -1.72
N ILE A 176 -6.83 -0.14 -3.00
CA ILE A 176 -5.85 0.15 -4.06
C ILE A 176 -5.66 1.67 -4.19
N LEU A 177 -6.75 2.43 -4.16
CA LEU A 177 -6.68 3.89 -4.24
C LEU A 177 -5.94 4.51 -3.05
N ASN A 178 -6.15 3.98 -1.84
CA ASN A 178 -5.44 4.39 -0.63
C ASN A 178 -3.92 4.20 -0.75
N GLU A 179 -3.49 3.08 -1.34
CA GLU A 179 -2.09 2.81 -1.64
C GLU A 179 -1.53 3.79 -2.68
N ILE A 180 -2.30 4.09 -3.73
CA ILE A 180 -1.92 5.10 -4.73
C ILE A 180 -1.81 6.49 -4.11
N ASN A 181 -2.76 6.89 -3.26
CA ASN A 181 -2.73 8.18 -2.56
C ASN A 181 -1.53 8.31 -1.63
N PHE A 182 -1.24 7.26 -0.85
CA PHE A 182 -0.06 7.21 0.00
C PHE A 182 1.21 7.38 -0.83
N LEU A 183 1.40 6.57 -1.89
CA LEU A 183 2.60 6.63 -2.71
C LEU A 183 2.77 7.96 -3.43
N SER A 184 1.71 8.45 -4.06
CA SER A 184 1.76 9.67 -4.88
C SER A 184 1.79 10.96 -4.07
N GLY A 185 1.31 10.93 -2.82
CA GLY A 185 1.04 12.16 -2.06
C GLY A 185 -0.19 12.93 -2.56
N ARG A 186 -0.98 12.36 -3.46
CA ARG A 186 -2.20 12.98 -4.01
C ARG A 186 -3.46 12.48 -3.31
N HIS A 187 -4.54 13.22 -3.48
CA HIS A 187 -5.80 13.02 -2.79
C HIS A 187 -6.90 12.57 -3.75
N TYR A 188 -6.81 11.35 -4.26
CA TYR A 188 -7.89 10.78 -5.06
C TYR A 188 -9.01 10.23 -4.17
N LYS A 189 -10.25 10.37 -4.63
CA LYS A 189 -11.45 9.78 -4.01
C LYS A 189 -12.30 9.05 -5.05
N ILE A 190 -12.97 7.97 -4.64
CA ILE A 190 -14.01 7.36 -5.47
C ILE A 190 -15.29 8.18 -5.29
N VAL A 191 -15.81 8.72 -6.39
CA VAL A 191 -17.03 9.56 -6.43
C VAL A 191 -18.26 8.82 -6.99
N GLY A 192 -18.07 7.60 -7.49
CA GLY A 192 -19.15 6.76 -8.02
C GLY A 192 -18.72 5.31 -8.23
N GLY A 193 -19.69 4.39 -8.28
CA GLY A 193 -19.46 2.94 -8.43
C GLY A 193 -19.44 2.17 -7.10
N ASN A 194 -19.05 0.88 -7.14
CA ASN A 194 -19.03 0.01 -5.95
C ASN A 194 -17.64 -0.03 -5.30
N VAL A 195 -17.43 0.89 -4.35
CA VAL A 195 -16.20 1.08 -3.57
C VAL A 195 -15.75 -0.18 -2.81
N GLY A 196 -16.72 -0.95 -2.31
CA GLY A 196 -16.51 -2.14 -1.48
C GLY A 196 -16.34 -3.43 -2.27
N SER A 197 -16.53 -3.41 -3.59
CA SER A 197 -16.36 -4.60 -4.42
C SER A 197 -14.92 -5.09 -4.35
N ARG A 198 -14.74 -6.27 -3.75
CA ARG A 198 -13.44 -6.91 -3.65
C ARG A 198 -13.27 -7.82 -4.85
N MET A 199 -12.18 -7.65 -5.59
CA MET A 199 -11.84 -8.57 -6.68
C MET A 199 -10.34 -8.80 -6.71
N SER A 200 -9.95 -9.96 -7.22
CA SER A 200 -8.57 -10.24 -7.56
C SER A 200 -8.26 -9.68 -8.94
N GLY A 201 -7.03 -9.21 -9.13
CA GLY A 201 -6.60 -8.69 -10.43
C GLY A 201 -5.40 -7.77 -10.32
N THR A 202 -4.89 -7.41 -11.49
CA THR A 202 -3.75 -6.51 -11.66
C THR A 202 -4.25 -5.14 -12.10
N VAL A 203 -3.76 -4.10 -11.43
CA VAL A 203 -3.85 -2.71 -11.87
C VAL A 203 -2.45 -2.31 -12.31
N GLU A 204 -2.30 -1.94 -13.58
CA GLU A 204 -1.01 -1.60 -14.15
C GLU A 204 -1.07 -0.30 -14.95
N GLY A 205 0.06 0.40 -15.00
CA GLY A 205 0.21 1.63 -15.74
C GLY A 205 1.67 2.08 -15.79
N ASN A 206 1.99 2.93 -16.76
CA ASN A 206 3.31 3.54 -16.89
C ASN A 206 3.38 4.93 -16.24
N SER A 207 2.23 5.47 -15.85
CA SER A 207 2.07 6.72 -15.14
C SER A 207 0.98 6.60 -14.06
N LEU A 208 0.95 7.58 -13.16
CA LEU A 208 -0.11 7.69 -12.16
C LEU A 208 -1.50 7.81 -12.79
N ASN A 209 -1.64 8.59 -13.87
CA ASN A 209 -2.92 8.75 -14.57
C ASN A 209 -3.36 7.44 -15.22
N ASP A 210 -2.43 6.67 -15.79
CA ASP A 210 -2.74 5.35 -16.36
C ASP A 210 -3.24 4.39 -15.28
N LEU A 211 -2.61 4.38 -14.10
CA LEU A 211 -3.04 3.55 -12.98
C LEU A 211 -4.44 3.93 -12.47
N ILE A 212 -4.73 5.23 -12.36
CA ILE A 212 -6.06 5.71 -11.96
C ILE A 212 -7.13 5.36 -13.01
N ALA A 213 -6.81 5.53 -14.30
CA ALA A 213 -7.71 5.16 -15.39
C ALA A 213 -7.96 3.64 -15.45
N ASN A 214 -6.89 2.84 -15.29
CA ASN A 214 -6.95 1.39 -15.24
C ASN A 214 -7.79 0.92 -14.04
N LEU A 215 -7.53 1.46 -12.83
CA LEU A 215 -8.31 1.16 -11.64
C LEU A 215 -9.79 1.51 -11.83
N SER A 216 -10.09 2.69 -12.39
CA SER A 216 -11.45 3.15 -12.67
C SER A 216 -12.19 2.19 -13.62
N SER A 217 -11.54 1.80 -14.71
CA SER A 217 -12.08 0.88 -15.72
C SER A 217 -12.27 -0.54 -15.17
N THR A 218 -11.21 -1.15 -14.66
CA THR A 218 -11.22 -2.56 -14.21
C THR A 218 -12.14 -2.78 -13.01
N ARG A 219 -12.39 -1.76 -12.19
CA ARG A 219 -13.24 -1.86 -11.00
C ARG A 219 -14.60 -1.17 -11.14
N ALA A 220 -14.91 -0.63 -12.31
CA ALA A 220 -16.15 0.12 -12.56
C ALA A 220 -16.42 1.19 -11.47
N VAL A 221 -15.38 1.96 -11.14
CA VAL A 221 -15.45 3.09 -10.19
C VAL A 221 -15.08 4.40 -10.90
N MET A 222 -15.63 5.50 -10.42
CA MET A 222 -15.28 6.85 -10.88
C MET A 222 -14.36 7.49 -9.86
N ILE A 223 -13.18 7.94 -10.28
CA ILE A 223 -12.17 8.51 -9.39
C ILE A 223 -11.97 9.99 -9.75
N SER A 224 -11.89 10.84 -8.74
CA SER A 224 -11.59 12.27 -8.87
C SER A 224 -10.43 12.65 -7.95
N GLU A 225 -9.58 13.57 -8.39
CA GLU A 225 -8.63 14.27 -7.51
C GLU A 225 -9.38 15.35 -6.73
N ASN A 226 -9.01 15.56 -5.46
CA ASN A 226 -9.47 16.66 -4.61
C ASN A 226 -8.43 17.76 -4.54
#